data_AF-A0A194N969-F1
#
_entry.id   AF-A0A194N969-F1
#
_cell.length_a   1.000
_cell.length_b   1.000
_cell.length_c   1.000
_cell.angle_alpha   90.00
_cell.angle_beta   90.00
_cell.angle_gamma   90.00
#
_symmetry.space_group_name_H-M   'P 1'
#
loop_
_entity.id
_entity.type
_entity.pdbx_description
1 polymer ?
#
loop_
_entity_poly.entity_id
_entity_poly.type
_entity_poly.pdbx_seq_one_letter_code
_entity_poly.pdbx_strand_id
1 'polypeptide(L)' 'MKNIHLYSKSNKTKYKTYKINLNIKKIKKYKNIKLGIYNPKLNINSCLYYLLLKYLKYNFKLSKNLLKLLLYKIKLLYK' A
#
# COMPACT_ATOMS: atom_id res chain seq x y z
N MET A 1 8.81 -4.35 12.84
CA MET A 1 7.53 -4.57 12.16
C MET A 1 7.77 -4.79 10.68
N LYS A 2 7.12 -5.81 10.13
CA LYS A 2 7.10 -6.16 8.71
C LYS A 2 5.69 -5.87 8.20
N ASN A 3 5.37 -4.60 7.97
CA ASN A 3 4.00 -4.19 7.67
C ASN A 3 3.93 -3.40 6.37
N ILE A 4 2.88 -3.65 5.60
CA ILE A 4 2.52 -2.90 4.40
C ILE A 4 1.22 -2.19 4.69
N HIS A 5 1.20 -0.87 4.54
CA HIS A 5 0.07 -0.06 4.95
C HIS A 5 -0.12 1.14 4.03
N LEU A 6 -1.34 1.67 4.04
CA LEU A 6 -1.66 2.96 3.46
C LEU A 6 -1.23 4.05 4.43
N TYR A 7 -0.37 4.93 3.95
CA TYR A 7 0.04 6.13 4.68
C TYR A 7 -0.51 7.35 3.95
N SER A 8 -1.41 8.10 4.59
CA SER A 8 -1.81 9.41 4.09
C SER A 8 -0.82 10.46 4.58
N LYS A 9 -0.26 11.24 3.65
CA LYS A 9 0.37 12.52 3.99
C LYS A 9 -0.63 13.64 3.70
N SER A 10 -0.61 14.69 4.51
CA SER A 10 -1.22 15.97 4.14
C SER A 10 -0.54 16.47 2.86
N ASN A 11 -1.25 16.42 1.74
CA ASN A 11 -0.81 16.97 0.47
C ASN A 11 -1.59 18.27 0.21
N LYS A 12 -0.98 19.22 -0.52
CA LYS A 12 -1.66 20.45 -1.00
C LYS A 12 -2.78 20.17 -2.02
N THR A 13 -2.97 18.92 -2.43
CA THR A 13 -3.97 18.53 -3.43
C THR A 13 -5.38 18.53 -2.84
N LYS A 14 -6.37 18.98 -3.61
CA LYS A 14 -7.81 19.01 -3.25
C LYS A 14 -8.33 17.66 -2.72
N TYR A 15 -7.74 16.55 -3.17
CA TYR A 15 -8.14 15.19 -2.79
C TYR A 15 -7.04 14.45 -2.02
N LYS A 16 -7.47 13.68 -1.01
CA LYS A 16 -6.58 12.90 -0.15
C LYS A 16 -5.94 11.76 -0.93
N THR A 17 -4.61 11.72 -0.88
CA THR A 17 -3.79 10.72 -1.56
C THR A 17 -3.05 9.88 -0.53
N TYR A 18 -3.06 8.57 -0.71
CA TYR A 18 -2.43 7.60 0.17
C TYR A 18 -1.23 6.99 -0.54
N LYS A 19 -0.10 6.86 0.15
CA LYS A 19 1.06 6.09 -0.31
C LYS A 19 0.94 4.67 0.21
N ILE A 20 1.18 3.67 -0.65
CA ILE A 20 1.32 2.28 -0.21
C ILE A 20 2.77 2.13 0.23
N ASN A 21 3.02 2.05 1.54
CA ASN A 21 4.35 1.99 2.10
C ASN A 21 4.60 0.64 2.76
N LEU A 22 5.78 0.10 2.48
CA LEU A 22 6.33 -1.07 3.15
C LEU A 22 7.35 -0.60 4.19
N ASN A 23 7.10 -0.96 5.44
CA ASN A 23 8.00 -0.63 6.55
C ASN A 23 8.81 -1.86 6.92
N ILE A 24 10.14 -1.72 6.85
CA ILE A 24 11.11 -2.71 7.29
C ILE A 24 11.81 -2.15 8.52
N LYS A 25 11.58 -2.77 9.68
CA LYS A 25 12.41 -2.50 10.87
C LYS A 25 13.75 -3.22 10.70
N LYS A 26 14.84 -2.47 10.56
CA LYS A 26 16.21 -2.97 10.76
C LYS A 26 16.67 -2.61 12.17
N ILE A 27 17.71 -3.30 12.66
CA ILE A 27 18.21 -3.27 14.05
C ILE A 27 18.32 -1.84 14.62
N LYS A 28 18.71 -0.84 13.81
CA LYS A 28 18.85 0.56 14.26
C LYS A 28 18.03 1.61 13.48
N LYS A 29 17.34 1.24 12.39
CA LYS A 29 16.62 2.20 11.52
C LYS A 29 15.37 1.58 10.88
N TYR A 30 14.33 2.40 10.71
CA TYR A 30 13.19 2.05 9.86
C TYR A 30 13.48 2.42 8.42
N LYS A 31 13.32 1.46 7.51
CA LYS A 31 13.34 1.71 6.07
C LYS A 31 11.92 1.66 5.55
N ASN A 32 11.45 2.78 4.99
CA ASN A 32 10.16 2.86 4.32
C ASN A 32 10.39 2.80 2.81
N ILE A 33 9.77 1.82 2.15
CA ILE A 33 9.81 1.66 0.70
C ILE A 33 8.43 1.98 0.16
N LYS A 34 8.36 2.93 -0.78
CA LYS A 34 7.12 3.27 -1.46
C LYS A 34 6.85 2.19 -2.52
N LEU A 35 5.73 1.49 -2.38
CA LEU A 35 5.26 0.48 -3.34
C LEU A 35 4.26 1.06 -4.34
N GLY A 36 3.66 2.22 -4.03
CA GLY A 36 2.57 2.74 -4.84
C GLY A 36 1.84 3.94 -4.26
N ILE A 37 0.75 4.31 -4.92
CA ILE A 37 -0.15 5.40 -4.57
C ILE A 37 -1.59 4.95 -4.79
N TYR A 38 -2.47 5.36 -3.89
CA TYR A 38 -3.91 5.23 -3.99
C TYR A 38 -4.59 6.59 -3.82
N ASN A 39 -5.48 6.95 -4.74
CA ASN A 39 -6.39 8.08 -4.60
C ASN A 39 -7.82 7.62 -4.94
N PRO A 40 -8.74 7.56 -3.95
CA PRO A 40 -10.09 7.08 -4.17
C PRO A 40 -10.91 7.98 -5.09
N LYS A 41 -10.77 9.32 -4.96
CA LYS A 41 -11.59 10.28 -5.70
C LYS A 41 -11.24 10.35 -7.18
N LEU A 42 -9.97 10.12 -7.51
CA LEU A 42 -9.49 10.08 -8.89
C LEU A 42 -9.44 8.65 -9.46
N ASN A 43 -9.90 7.64 -8.71
CA ASN A 43 -9.78 6.21 -9.04
C ASN A 43 -8.34 5.78 -9.41
N ILE A 44 -7.33 6.45 -8.87
CA ILE A 44 -5.93 6.11 -9.13
C ILE A 44 -5.51 5.02 -8.16
N ASN A 45 -5.11 3.86 -8.68
CA ASN A 45 -4.44 2.82 -7.92
C ASN A 45 -3.21 2.35 -8.69
N SER A 46 -2.04 2.80 -8.26
CA SER A 46 -0.76 2.37 -8.80
C SER A 46 -0.03 1.60 -7.72
N CYS A 47 0.21 0.31 -7.94
CA CYS A 47 0.96 -0.54 -7.02
C CYS A 47 1.94 -1.40 -7.82
N LEU A 48 3.19 -1.48 -7.34
CA LEU A 48 4.19 -2.43 -7.85
C LEU A 48 3.84 -3.84 -7.33
N TYR A 49 2.87 -4.49 -7.98
CA TYR A 49 2.31 -5.78 -7.53
C TYR A 49 3.37 -6.88 -7.39
N TYR A 50 4.37 -6.94 -8.28
CA TYR A 50 5.46 -7.92 -8.16
C TYR A 50 6.24 -7.75 -6.83
N LEU A 51 6.54 -6.50 -6.44
CA LEU A 51 7.22 -6.20 -5.17
C LEU A 51 6.31 -6.54 -4.00
N LEU A 52 5.03 -6.16 -4.07
CA LEU A 52 4.05 -6.50 -3.03
C LEU A 52 4.03 -8.01 -2.77
N LEU A 53 3.87 -8.82 -3.82
CA LEU A 53 3.84 -10.29 -3.74
C LEU A 53 5.14 -10.86 -3.17
N LYS A 54 6.29 -10.35 -3.61
CA LYS A 54 7.61 -10.73 -3.07
C LYS A 54 7.67 -10.52 -1.55
N TYR A 55 7.17 -9.40 -1.04
CA TYR A 55 7.20 -9.14 0.40
C TYR A 55 6.12 -9.89 1.19
N LEU A 56 4.98 -10.19 0.59
CA LEU A 56 4.00 -11.11 1.20
C LEU A 56 4.61 -12.49 1.42
N LYS A 57 5.40 -13.00 0.46
CA LYS A 57 6.17 -14.25 0.61
C LYS A 57 7.18 -14.20 1.78
N TYR A 58 7.66 -13.01 2.15
CA TYR A 58 8.56 -12.81 3.30
C TYR A 58 7.83 -12.54 4.64
N ASN A 59 6.55 -12.93 4.74
CA ASN A 59 5.69 -12.78 5.92
C ASN A 59 5.43 -11.31 6.31
N PHE A 60 5.39 -10.39 5.35
CA PHE A 60 4.91 -9.04 5.63
C PHE A 60 3.38 -9.04 5.73
N LYS A 61 2.85 -8.40 6.77
CA LYS A 61 1.40 -8.30 6.99
C LYS A 61 0.82 -7.05 6.31
N LEU A 62 -0.25 -7.23 5.55
CA LEU A 62 -1.06 -6.12 5.02
C LEU A 62 -1.88 -5.50 6.15
N SER A 63 -2.06 -4.18 6.12
CA SER A 63 -3.07 -3.54 6.95
C SER A 63 -4.48 -3.88 6.48
N LYS A 64 -5.45 -3.89 7.40
CA LYS A 64 -6.86 -4.18 7.11
C LYS A 64 -7.41 -3.32 5.95
N ASN A 65 -7.02 -2.05 5.89
CA ASN A 65 -7.46 -1.13 4.83
C ASN A 65 -6.87 -1.49 3.46
N LEU A 66 -5.60 -1.87 3.41
CA LEU A 66 -4.95 -2.24 2.16
C LEU A 66 -5.48 -3.59 1.64
N LEU A 67 -5.77 -4.54 2.54
CA LEU A 67 -6.41 -5.81 2.19
C LEU A 67 -7.81 -5.60 1.59
N LYS A 68 -8.66 -4.78 2.23
CA LYS A 68 -10.00 -4.45 1.69
C LYS A 68 -9.92 -3.84 0.29
N LEU A 69 -8.96 -2.95 0.07
CA LEU A 69 -8.74 -2.31 -1.23
C LEU A 69 -8.35 -3.32 -2.31
N LEU A 70 -7.42 -4.22 -2.00
CA LEU A 70 -6.99 -5.28 -2.92
C LEU A 70 -8.17 -6.21 -3.27
N LEU A 71 -8.93 -6.66 -2.28
CA LEU A 71 -10.10 -7.51 -2.48
C LEU A 71 -11.17 -6.82 -3.34
N TYR A 72 -11.42 -5.53 -3.11
CA TYR A 72 -12.36 -4.76 -3.93
C TYR A 72 -11.90 -4.65 -5.39
N LYS A 73 -10.62 -4.40 -5.64
CA LYS A 73 -10.07 -4.35 -7.00
C LYS A 73 -10.12 -5.72 -7.70
N ILE A 74 -9.85 -6.81 -6.98
CA ILE A 74 -10.00 -8.17 -7.50
C ILE A 74 -11.47 -8.42 -7.87
N LYS A 75 -12.41 -8.10 -6.98
CA LYS A 75 -13.84 -8.25 -7.27
C LYS A 75 -14.29 -7.48 -8.53
N LEU A 76 -13.73 -6.30 -8.78
CA LEU A 76 -14.01 -5.52 -9.99
C LEU A 76 -13.44 -6.12 -11.27
N LEU A 77 -12.36 -6.91 -11.21
CA LEU A 77 -11.74 -7.53 -12.39
C LEU A 77 -12.46 -8.80 -12.86
N TYR A 78 -13.10 -9.52 -11.93
CA TYR A 78 -13.79 -10.79 -12.19
C TYR A 78 -15.31 -10.65 -12.22
N LYS A 79 -15.81 -9.46 -12.58
CA LYS A 79 -17.23 -9.15 -12.72
C LYS A 79 -17.48 -8.66 -14.14
#